data_AF-A0A0W4ZIP2-F1
#
_entry.id   AF-A0A0W4ZIP2-F1
#
_cell.length_a   1.000
_cell.length_b   1.000
_cell.length_c   1.000
_cell.angle_alpha   90.00
_cell.angle_beta   90.00
_cell.angle_gamma   90.00
#
_symmetry.space_group_name_H-M   'P 1'
#
loop_
_entity.id
_entity.type
_entity.pdbx_description
1 polymer ?
#
loop_
_entity_poly.entity_id
_entity_poly.type
_entity_poly.pdbx_seq_one_letter_code
_entity_poly.pdbx_strand_id
1 'polypeptide(L)'
;MEQTVQEERVLNVSGDVSIAMGDRIQAMMLKAAADVVSSRWPEAIRLLWSVTNWLVAHIVCEGEAVDVSLAAWQCLNEAWLYFLCRTREEIQANAGEVPLITEAQLELLAREMIGWCDQLEKYGLVDYERGLWEERILEMMRHALTLLKAQRSTVVVARNSD
;
A
#
# COMPACT_ATOMS: atom_id res chain seq x y z
N MET A 1 -10.72 -30.77 49.09
CA MET A 1 -10.64 -31.44 47.77
C MET A 1 -10.89 -30.38 46.72
N GLU A 2 -9.86 -29.60 46.42
CA GLU A 2 -9.85 -28.62 45.34
C GLU A 2 -9.08 -29.22 44.18
N GLN A 3 -9.79 -29.75 43.18
CA GLN A 3 -9.21 -30.06 41.88
C GLN A 3 -10.32 -29.93 40.84
N THR A 4 -10.30 -28.81 40.10
CA THR A 4 -10.43 -28.75 38.64
C THR A 4 -10.26 -27.29 38.24
N VAL A 5 -8.99 -26.88 38.15
CA VAL A 5 -8.56 -25.64 37.49
C VAL A 5 -7.96 -26.07 36.13
N GLN A 6 -8.17 -25.24 35.11
CA GLN A 6 -7.40 -25.18 33.86
C GLN A 6 -7.56 -26.36 32.88
N GLU A 7 -8.53 -26.28 31.96
CA GLU A 7 -8.37 -27.00 30.68
C GLU A 7 -9.03 -26.37 29.44
N GLU A 8 -9.46 -25.11 29.49
CA GLU A 8 -10.12 -24.44 28.34
C GLU A 8 -9.29 -23.28 27.76
N ARG A 9 -8.00 -23.23 28.08
CA ARG A 9 -7.10 -22.12 27.75
C ARG A 9 -6.03 -22.50 26.73
N VAL A 10 -6.29 -23.50 25.89
CA VAL A 10 -5.51 -23.75 24.67
C VAL A 10 -5.91 -22.71 23.62
N LEU A 11 -5.55 -21.47 23.94
CA LEU A 11 -5.04 -20.44 23.06
C LEU A 11 -5.68 -20.36 21.66
N ASN A 12 -6.72 -19.54 21.55
CA ASN A 12 -7.10 -18.81 20.33
C ASN A 12 -5.98 -17.83 19.87
N VAL A 13 -4.70 -18.13 20.12
CA VAL A 13 -3.57 -17.25 19.83
C VAL A 13 -3.47 -16.95 18.34
N SER A 14 -3.84 -17.90 17.48
CA SER A 14 -3.88 -17.65 16.04
C SER A 14 -4.92 -16.58 15.67
N GLY A 15 -6.12 -16.62 16.27
CA GLY A 15 -7.16 -15.62 16.07
C GLY A 15 -6.78 -14.26 16.67
N ASP A 16 -6.21 -14.25 17.87
CA ASP A 16 -5.82 -13.02 18.56
C ASP A 16 -4.65 -12.31 17.85
N VAL A 17 -3.71 -13.07 17.26
CA VAL A 17 -2.62 -12.52 16.43
C VAL A 17 -3.15 -11.96 15.12
N SER A 18 -4.09 -12.65 14.46
CA SER A 18 -4.75 -12.17 13.24
C SER A 18 -5.52 -10.86 13.48
N ILE A 19 -6.24 -10.75 14.60
CA ILE A 19 -6.97 -9.52 14.97
C ILE A 19 -5.99 -8.38 15.26
N ALA A 20 -4.96 -8.62 16.08
CA ALA A 20 -3.95 -7.60 16.40
C ALA A 20 -3.16 -7.14 15.16
N MET A 21 -2.91 -8.05 14.22
CA MET A 21 -2.34 -7.77 12.90
C MET A 21 -3.26 -6.84 12.10
N GLY A 22 -4.56 -7.15 12.02
CA GLY A 22 -5.57 -6.34 11.35
C GLY A 22 -5.65 -4.91 11.92
N ASP A 23 -5.73 -4.79 13.24
CA ASP A 23 -5.77 -3.49 13.94
C ASP A 23 -4.51 -2.67 13.68
N ARG A 24 -3.35 -3.32 13.65
CA ARG A 24 -2.07 -2.67 13.37
C ARG A 24 -2.00 -2.17 11.93
N ILE A 25 -2.42 -2.98 10.96
CA ILE A 25 -2.49 -2.58 9.54
C ILE A 25 -3.42 -1.37 9.41
N GLN A 26 -4.64 -1.46 9.98
CA GLN A 26 -5.62 -0.38 9.91
C GLN A 26 -5.08 0.92 10.54
N ALA A 27 -4.45 0.86 11.71
CA ALA A 27 -3.86 2.04 12.37
C ALA A 27 -2.74 2.68 11.52
N MET A 28 -1.89 1.86 10.90
CA MET A 28 -0.84 2.36 10.01
C MET A 28 -1.42 2.96 8.72
N MET A 29 -2.51 2.41 8.18
CA MET A 29 -3.19 2.97 7.00
C MET A 29 -3.87 4.31 7.31
N LEU A 30 -4.54 4.43 8.46
CA LEU A 30 -5.12 5.70 8.91
C LEU A 30 -4.05 6.78 9.05
N LYS A 31 -2.86 6.41 9.56
CA LYS A 31 -1.72 7.32 9.63
C LYS A 31 -1.21 7.73 8.25
N ALA A 32 -1.09 6.80 7.30
CA ALA A 32 -0.67 7.10 5.94
C ALA A 32 -1.64 8.09 5.26
N ALA A 33 -2.95 7.88 5.41
CA ALA A 33 -3.97 8.80 4.91
C ALA A 33 -3.85 10.20 5.56
N ALA A 34 -3.59 10.27 6.86
CA ALA A 34 -3.37 11.55 7.56
C ALA A 34 -2.10 12.27 7.08
N ASP A 35 -1.03 11.52 6.78
CA ASP A 35 0.21 12.06 6.22
C ASP A 35 -0.01 12.62 4.80
N VAL A 36 -0.80 11.93 3.97
CA VAL A 36 -1.23 12.43 2.65
C VAL A 36 -1.99 13.75 2.77
N VAL A 37 -2.96 13.83 3.68
CA VAL A 37 -3.74 15.07 3.92
C VAL A 37 -2.85 16.21 4.45
N SER A 38 -1.81 15.88 5.20
CA SER A 38 -0.86 16.86 5.75
C SER A 38 0.26 17.25 4.77
N SER A 39 0.17 16.87 3.48
CA SER A 39 1.21 17.05 2.46
C SER A 39 2.56 16.40 2.78
N ARG A 40 2.58 15.41 3.69
CA ARG A 40 3.77 14.60 4.04
C ARG A 40 3.87 13.37 3.14
N TRP A 41 4.00 13.61 1.83
CA TRP A 41 4.06 12.56 0.82
C TRP A 41 5.18 11.55 1.02
N PRO A 42 6.42 11.97 1.34
CA PRO A 42 7.53 11.04 1.57
C PRO A 42 7.29 10.14 2.79
N GLU A 43 6.57 10.60 3.80
CA GLU A 43 6.21 9.83 4.98
C GLU A 43 5.10 8.83 4.65
N ALA A 44 4.07 9.27 3.91
CA ALA A 44 2.96 8.42 3.49
C ALA A 44 3.43 7.26 2.60
N ILE A 45 4.26 7.53 1.59
CA ILE A 45 4.82 6.50 0.69
C ILE A 45 5.72 5.53 1.45
N ARG A 46 6.58 6.02 2.35
CA ARG A 46 7.45 5.17 3.17
C ARG A 46 6.62 4.24 4.06
N LEU A 47 5.56 4.77 4.66
CA LEU A 47 4.67 3.99 5.52
C LEU A 47 3.93 2.92 4.71
N LEU A 48 3.26 3.29 3.61
CA LEU A 48 2.56 2.36 2.72
C LEU A 48 3.49 1.24 2.22
N TRP A 49 4.68 1.61 1.75
CA TRP A 49 5.69 0.63 1.32
C TRP A 49 6.11 -0.28 2.47
N SER A 50 6.43 0.28 3.65
CA SER A 50 6.90 -0.49 4.80
C SER A 50 5.86 -1.51 5.28
N VAL A 51 4.58 -1.15 5.30
CA VAL A 51 3.51 -2.04 5.72
C VAL A 51 3.28 -3.13 4.70
N THR A 52 3.23 -2.77 3.40
CA THR A 52 3.04 -3.75 2.33
C THR A 52 4.19 -4.74 2.29
N ASN A 53 5.43 -4.25 2.33
CA ASN A 53 6.62 -5.09 2.34
C ASN A 53 6.66 -6.02 3.56
N TRP A 54 6.35 -5.50 4.75
CA TRP A 54 6.31 -6.31 5.96
C TRP A 54 5.22 -7.39 5.91
N LEU A 55 4.02 -7.06 5.44
CA LEU A 55 2.92 -8.00 5.29
C LEU A 55 3.28 -9.13 4.33
N VAL A 56 3.81 -8.78 3.15
CA VAL A 56 4.24 -9.75 2.13
C VAL A 56 5.37 -10.63 2.67
N ALA A 57 6.40 -10.04 3.29
CA ALA A 57 7.50 -10.80 3.87
C ALA A 57 7.04 -11.74 4.99
N HIS A 58 6.06 -11.30 5.80
CA HIS A 58 5.48 -12.13 6.85
C HIS A 58 4.72 -13.34 6.27
N ILE A 59 3.87 -13.13 5.26
CA ILE A 59 3.16 -14.21 4.55
C ILE A 59 4.15 -15.19 3.92
N VAL A 60 5.19 -14.68 3.25
CA VAL A 60 6.19 -15.50 2.59
C VAL A 60 6.98 -16.35 3.60
N CYS A 61 7.31 -15.78 4.76
CA CYS A 61 8.09 -16.44 5.82
C CYS A 61 7.28 -17.51 6.57
N GLU A 62 6.01 -17.24 6.87
CA GLU A 62 5.16 -18.18 7.62
C GLU A 62 4.68 -19.36 6.75
N GLY A 63 4.70 -19.22 5.42
CA GLY A 63 4.54 -20.36 4.48
C GLY A 63 3.13 -20.94 4.36
N GLU A 64 2.22 -20.60 5.28
CA GLU A 64 0.78 -20.76 5.15
C GLU A 64 0.12 -19.39 5.08
N ALA A 65 -1.07 -19.34 4.47
CA ALA A 65 -1.87 -18.13 4.43
C ALA A 65 -2.11 -17.64 5.86
N VAL A 66 -1.26 -16.70 6.31
CA VAL A 66 -1.55 -15.86 7.47
C VAL A 66 -2.99 -15.41 7.24
N ASP A 67 -3.87 -15.69 8.21
CA ASP A 67 -5.28 -15.33 8.12
C ASP A 67 -5.40 -13.81 8.28
N VAL A 68 -4.89 -13.08 7.29
CA VAL A 68 -5.02 -11.65 7.16
C VAL A 68 -6.48 -11.43 6.79
N SER A 69 -7.22 -10.78 7.69
CA SER A 69 -8.64 -10.54 7.49
C SER A 69 -8.89 -9.82 6.16
N LEU A 70 -10.02 -10.12 5.51
CA LEU A 70 -10.45 -9.38 4.31
C LEU A 70 -10.47 -7.86 4.55
N ALA A 71 -10.85 -7.44 5.76
CA ALA A 71 -10.87 -6.03 6.14
C ALA A 71 -9.46 -5.40 6.11
N ALA A 72 -8.42 -6.14 6.52
CA ALA A 72 -7.04 -5.65 6.47
C ALA A 72 -6.54 -5.51 5.02
N TRP A 73 -6.85 -6.48 4.15
CA TRP A 73 -6.56 -6.38 2.71
C TRP A 73 -7.30 -5.22 2.05
N GLN A 74 -8.61 -5.08 2.33
CA GLN A 74 -9.41 -3.95 1.83
C GLN A 74 -8.83 -2.62 2.28
N CYS A 75 -8.48 -2.48 3.57
CA CYS A 75 -7.90 -1.25 4.10
C CYS A 75 -6.56 -0.90 3.42
N LEU A 76 -5.70 -1.90 3.21
CA LEU A 76 -4.43 -1.72 2.50
C LEU A 76 -4.65 -1.26 1.05
N ASN A 77 -5.55 -1.92 0.33
CA ASN A 77 -5.87 -1.59 -1.07
C ASN A 77 -6.48 -0.19 -1.20
N GLU A 78 -7.45 0.14 -0.34
CA GLU A 78 -8.06 1.48 -0.32
C GLU A 78 -7.04 2.57 0.02
N ALA A 79 -6.10 2.31 0.92
CA ALA A 79 -5.04 3.26 1.25
C ALA A 79 -4.10 3.52 0.06
N TRP A 80 -3.72 2.47 -0.68
CA TRP A 80 -2.96 2.63 -1.93
C TRP A 80 -3.72 3.46 -2.97
N LEU A 81 -5.00 3.15 -3.20
CA LEU A 81 -5.83 3.89 -4.14
C LEU A 81 -6.01 5.35 -3.72
N TYR A 82 -6.23 5.60 -2.42
CA TYR A 82 -6.37 6.95 -1.87
C TYR A 82 -5.10 7.77 -2.06
N PHE A 83 -3.94 7.19 -1.74
CA PHE A 83 -2.64 7.82 -1.98
C PHE A 83 -2.46 8.19 -3.44
N LEU A 84 -2.68 7.25 -4.37
CA LEU A 84 -2.51 7.49 -5.81
C LEU A 84 -3.52 8.49 -6.38
N CYS A 85 -4.76 8.47 -5.90
CA CYS A 85 -5.77 9.44 -6.27
C CYS A 85 -5.33 10.85 -5.86
N ARG A 86 -4.88 11.01 -4.62
CA ARG A 86 -4.40 12.29 -4.13
C ARG A 86 -3.13 12.74 -4.85
N THR A 87 -2.22 11.81 -5.16
CA THR A 87 -1.00 12.11 -5.94
C THR A 87 -1.36 12.70 -7.29
N ARG A 88 -2.35 12.14 -8.00
CA ARG A 88 -2.82 12.72 -9.26
C ARG A 88 -3.39 14.12 -9.08
N GLU A 89 -4.25 14.31 -8.08
CA GLU A 89 -4.85 15.62 -7.79
C GLU A 89 -3.78 16.68 -7.51
N GLU A 90 -2.74 16.33 -6.76
CA GLU A 90 -1.61 17.20 -6.45
C GLU A 90 -0.82 17.56 -7.71
N ILE A 91 -0.44 16.56 -8.51
CA ILE A 91 0.26 16.77 -9.79
C ILE A 91 -0.56 17.73 -10.66
N GLN A 92 -1.87 17.50 -10.80
CA GLN A 92 -2.75 18.35 -11.62
C GLN A 92 -2.90 19.77 -11.07
N ALA A 93 -3.02 19.92 -9.74
CA ALA A 93 -3.20 21.23 -9.10
C ALA A 93 -1.93 22.08 -9.18
N ASN A 94 -0.75 21.46 -9.04
CA ASN A 94 0.55 22.14 -9.04
C ASN A 94 1.27 22.00 -10.39
N ALA A 95 0.51 21.97 -11.50
CA ALA A 95 1.07 21.79 -12.83
C ALA A 95 2.08 22.90 -13.17
N GLY A 96 3.34 22.48 -13.42
CA GLY A 96 4.46 23.40 -13.71
C GLY A 96 5.38 23.67 -12.52
N GLU A 97 5.00 23.23 -11.32
CA GLU A 97 5.87 23.22 -10.15
C GLU A 97 6.65 21.89 -10.02
N VAL A 98 7.57 21.82 -9.06
CA VAL A 98 8.29 20.57 -8.77
C VAL A 98 7.33 19.63 -8.04
N PRO A 99 7.00 18.45 -8.61
CA PRO A 99 6.04 17.55 -8.01
C PRO A 99 6.59 16.93 -6.71
N LEU A 100 5.69 16.69 -5.75
CA LEU A 100 6.05 16.13 -4.44
C LEU A 100 6.48 14.65 -4.51
N ILE A 101 6.15 13.98 -5.63
CA ILE A 101 6.66 12.65 -5.99
C ILE A 101 7.25 12.70 -7.40
N THR A 102 8.43 12.09 -7.55
CA THR A 102 9.12 12.01 -8.84
C THR A 102 8.67 10.82 -9.67
N GLU A 103 8.85 10.90 -10.99
CA GLU A 103 8.62 9.78 -11.91
C GLU A 103 9.41 8.53 -11.49
N ALA A 104 10.69 8.69 -11.14
CA ALA A 104 11.55 7.58 -10.73
C ALA A 104 11.05 6.89 -9.44
N GLN A 105 10.52 7.65 -8.47
CA GLN A 105 9.92 7.07 -7.26
C GLN A 105 8.66 6.27 -7.59
N LEU A 106 7.80 6.79 -8.46
CA LEU A 106 6.57 6.12 -8.83
C LEU A 106 6.82 4.88 -9.73
N GLU A 107 7.83 4.91 -10.60
CA GLU A 107 8.28 3.74 -11.37
C GLU A 107 8.92 2.67 -10.48
N LEU A 108 9.66 3.08 -9.44
CA LEU A 108 10.16 2.14 -8.43
C LEU A 108 9.00 1.48 -7.68
N LEU A 109 8.03 2.26 -7.19
CA LEU A 109 6.85 1.73 -6.52
C LEU A 109 6.05 0.74 -7.38
N ALA A 110 5.88 1.03 -8.68
CA ALA A 110 5.18 0.14 -9.58
C ALA A 110 5.88 -1.21 -9.71
N ARG A 111 7.21 -1.23 -9.76
CA ARG A 111 8.00 -2.47 -9.79
C ARG A 111 7.90 -3.25 -8.48
N GLU A 112 7.95 -2.57 -7.35
CA GLU A 112 7.77 -3.18 -6.03
C GLU A 112 6.37 -3.79 -5.88
N MET A 113 5.34 -3.10 -6.36
CA MET A 113 3.95 -3.59 -6.36
C MET A 113 3.82 -4.89 -7.14
N ILE A 114 4.36 -4.96 -8.36
CA ILE A 114 4.39 -6.20 -9.15
C ILE A 114 5.14 -7.30 -8.37
N GLY A 115 6.32 -6.99 -7.83
CA GLY A 115 7.12 -7.96 -7.08
C GLY A 115 6.42 -8.47 -5.81
N TRP A 116 5.61 -7.66 -5.14
CA TRP A 116 4.77 -8.12 -4.04
C TRP A 116 3.65 -9.04 -4.52
N CYS A 117 2.98 -8.71 -5.62
CA CYS A 117 1.92 -9.53 -6.18
C CYS A 117 2.45 -10.89 -6.66
N ASP A 118 3.60 -10.93 -7.34
CA ASP A 118 4.30 -12.17 -7.75
C ASP A 118 4.65 -13.08 -6.56
N GLN A 119 4.98 -12.48 -5.40
CA GLN A 119 5.25 -13.23 -4.18
C GLN A 119 3.96 -13.82 -3.57
N LEU A 120 2.88 -13.05 -3.60
CA LEU A 120 1.57 -13.44 -3.08
C LEU A 120 0.84 -14.47 -3.96
N GLU A 121 1.11 -14.49 -5.27
CA GLU A 121 0.52 -15.43 -6.24
C GLU A 121 0.71 -16.90 -5.82
N LYS A 122 1.88 -17.22 -5.28
CA LYS A 122 2.25 -18.59 -4.84
C LYS A 122 1.39 -19.11 -3.69
N TYR A 123 0.68 -18.21 -3.00
CA TYR A 123 -0.19 -18.51 -1.87
C TYR A 123 -1.68 -18.43 -2.25
N GLY A 124 -2.00 -18.19 -3.52
CA GLY A 124 -3.38 -17.96 -3.98
C GLY A 124 -3.97 -16.63 -3.53
N LEU A 125 -3.11 -15.67 -3.12
CA LEU A 125 -3.52 -14.36 -2.59
C LEU A 125 -3.58 -13.28 -3.68
N VAL A 126 -4.00 -13.66 -4.88
CA VAL A 126 -4.21 -12.76 -6.03
C VAL A 126 -5.70 -12.72 -6.43
N ASP A 127 -6.55 -13.52 -5.78
CA ASP A 127 -8.00 -13.41 -5.95
C ASP A 127 -8.49 -12.06 -5.37
N TYR A 128 -9.35 -11.37 -6.13
CA TYR A 128 -9.82 -9.99 -5.92
C TYR A 128 -10.26 -9.63 -4.48
N GLU A 129 -10.65 -10.61 -3.66
CA GLU A 129 -11.09 -10.42 -2.27
C GLU A 129 -10.01 -10.69 -1.21
N ARG A 130 -8.92 -11.39 -1.57
CA ARG A 130 -7.91 -11.91 -0.63
C ARG A 130 -6.49 -11.62 -1.15
N GLY A 131 -6.17 -10.34 -1.34
CA GLY A 131 -4.89 -9.96 -1.93
C GLY A 131 -4.76 -8.48 -2.25
N LEU A 132 -3.65 -8.15 -2.92
CA LEU A 132 -3.43 -6.82 -3.49
C LEU A 132 -4.26 -6.65 -4.77
N TRP A 133 -4.91 -5.49 -4.92
CA TRP A 133 -5.65 -5.13 -6.13
C TRP A 133 -4.69 -4.65 -7.24
N GLU A 134 -3.78 -5.53 -7.67
CA GLU A 134 -2.67 -5.20 -8.57
C GLU A 134 -3.11 -4.38 -9.77
N GLU A 135 -4.05 -4.89 -10.57
CA GLU A 135 -4.49 -4.26 -11.82
C GLU A 135 -4.96 -2.82 -11.59
N ARG A 136 -5.82 -2.63 -10.58
CA ARG A 136 -6.40 -1.32 -10.25
C ARG A 136 -5.37 -0.34 -9.68
N ILE A 137 -4.47 -0.83 -8.83
CA ILE A 137 -3.39 -0.02 -8.24
C ILE A 137 -2.38 0.38 -9.32
N LEU A 138 -1.94 -0.56 -10.16
CA LEU A 138 -1.02 -0.30 -11.26
C LEU A 138 -1.63 0.64 -12.31
N GLU A 139 -2.92 0.52 -12.61
CA GLU A 139 -3.63 1.46 -13.49
C GLU A 139 -3.55 2.89 -12.94
N MET A 140 -3.83 3.07 -11.64
CA MET A 140 -3.75 4.37 -10.98
C MET A 140 -2.31 4.93 -10.97
N MET A 141 -1.31 4.08 -10.77
CA MET A 141 0.11 4.46 -10.89
C MET A 141 0.47 4.89 -12.31
N ARG A 142 0.02 4.16 -13.35
CA ARG A 142 0.24 4.50 -14.77
C ARG A 142 -0.38 5.85 -15.12
N HIS A 143 -1.57 6.15 -14.62
CA HIS A 143 -2.21 7.46 -14.80
C HIS A 143 -1.40 8.59 -14.17
N ALA A 144 -0.93 8.42 -12.93
CA ALA A 144 -0.06 9.41 -12.28
C ALA A 144 1.28 9.60 -13.03
N LEU A 145 1.91 8.52 -13.51
CA LEU A 145 3.13 8.59 -14.33
C LEU A 145 2.92 9.36 -15.63
N THR A 146 1.78 9.16 -16.29
CA THR A 146 1.44 9.85 -17.54
C THR A 146 1.35 11.37 -17.32
N LEU A 147 0.76 11.81 -16.20
CA LEU A 147 0.67 13.22 -15.84
C LEU A 147 2.06 13.83 -15.57
N LEU A 148 2.92 13.14 -14.82
CA LEU A 148 4.30 13.59 -14.57
C LEU A 148 5.11 13.74 -15.88
N LYS A 149 4.99 12.76 -16.78
CA LYS A 149 5.65 12.76 -18.09
C LYS A 149 5.15 13.91 -18.97
N ALA A 150 3.85 14.21 -18.91
CA ALA A 150 3.26 15.33 -19.64
C ALA A 150 3.79 16.69 -19.14
N GLN A 151 3.90 16.88 -17.82
CA GLN A 151 4.42 18.12 -17.23
C GLN A 151 5.90 18.36 -17.55
N ARG A 152 6.72 17.31 -17.57
CA ARG A 152 8.11 17.46 -18.00
C ARG A 152 8.20 17.95 -19.45
N SER A 153 7.31 17.45 -20.31
CA SER A 153 7.29 17.79 -21.74
C SER A 153 6.89 19.25 -21.97
N THR A 154 5.96 19.81 -21.18
CA THR A 154 5.56 21.22 -21.29
C THR A 154 6.64 22.19 -20.80
N VAL A 155 7.35 21.84 -19.72
CA VAL A 155 8.44 22.68 -19.17
C VAL A 155 9.62 22.79 -20.14
N VAL A 156 9.96 21.71 -20.85
CA VAL A 156 11.06 21.72 -21.85
C VAL A 156 10.72 22.61 -23.05
N VAL A 157 9.46 22.63 -23.49
CA VAL A 157 9.02 23.50 -24.59
C VAL A 157 9.06 24.97 -24.19
N ALA A 158 8.64 25.30 -22.97
CA ALA A 158 8.68 26.67 -22.46
C ALA A 158 10.12 27.22 -22.37
N ARG A 159 11.09 26.41 -21.93
CA ARG A 159 12.50 26.82 -21.80
C ARG A 159 13.26 26.97 -23.11
N ASN A 160 12.82 26.32 -24.18
CA ASN A 160 13.48 26.42 -25.50
C ASN A 160 12.92 27.55 -26.37
N SER A 161 11.96 28.33 -25.87
CA SER A 161 11.30 29.43 -26.58
C SER A 161 11.72 30.83 -26.09
N ASP A 162 12.58 30.89 -25.06
CA ASP A 162 13.28 32.09 -24.57
C ASP A 162 14.74 32.10 -25.06
#